data_AF-A0A5K0ZG97-F1
#
_entry.id   AF-A0A5K0ZG97-F1
#
_cell.length_a   1.000
_cell.length_b   1.000
_cell.length_c   1.000
_cell.angle_alpha   90.00
_cell.angle_beta   90.00
_cell.angle_gamma   90.00
#
_symmetry.space_group_name_H-M   'P 1'
#
loop_
_entity.id
_entity.type
_entity.pdbx_description
1 polymer ?
#
loop_
_entity_poly.entity_id
_entity_poly.type
_entity_poly.pdbx_seq_one_letter_code
_entity_poly.pdbx_strand_id
1 'polypeptide(L)' 'GGLPMYVATRGLYSMKPPTIFVPRSIKNSVEKLFVVHREMDQSELKHTLIGLDAGKAPISSQS' A
#
# COMPACT_ATOMS: atom_id res chain seq x y z
N GLY A 1 -10.00 -7.20 0.95
CA GLY A 1 -10.68 -5.94 0.57
C GLY A 1 -10.14 -4.68 1.24
N GLY A 2 -9.51 -4.72 2.43
CA GLY A 2 -9.25 -3.51 3.22
C GLY A 2 -8.44 -2.39 2.55
N LEU A 3 -7.33 -2.72 1.88
CA LEU A 3 -6.44 -1.69 1.33
C LEU A 3 -7.01 -0.96 0.09
N PRO A 4 -7.55 -1.66 -0.94
CA PRO A 4 -8.25 -1.02 -2.04
C PRO A 4 -9.48 -0.23 -1.58
N MET A 5 -10.24 -0.77 -0.63
CA MET A 5 -11.40 -0.07 -0.05
C MET A 5 -10.98 1.22 0.66
N TYR A 6 -9.89 1.21 1.43
CA TYR A 6 -9.36 2.42 2.06
C TYR A 6 -9.01 3.50 1.02
N VAL A 7 -8.34 3.14 -0.09
CA VAL A 7 -8.03 4.07 -1.18
C VAL A 7 -9.31 4.59 -1.85
N ALA A 8 -10.28 3.70 -2.09
CA ALA A 8 -11.58 4.08 -2.66
C ALA A 8 -12.31 5.09 -1.76
N THR A 9 -12.38 4.84 -0.45
CA THR A 9 -13.02 5.72 0.52
C THR A 9 -12.38 7.11 0.54
N ARG A 10 -11.05 7.21 0.40
CA ARG A 10 -10.36 8.51 0.26
C ARG A 10 -10.81 9.25 -1.00
N GLY A 11 -10.98 8.54 -2.11
CA GLY A 11 -11.52 9.09 -3.35
C GLY A 11 -12.97 9.58 -3.20
N LEU A 12 -13.84 8.77 -2.56
CA LEU A 12 -15.24 9.12 -2.30
C LEU A 12 -15.39 10.42 -1.51
N TYR A 13 -14.50 10.64 -0.53
CA TYR A 13 -14.49 11.87 0.27
C TYR A 13 -13.64 12.99 -0.33
N SER A 14 -13.23 12.89 -1.60
CA SER A 14 -12.38 13.87 -2.29
C SER A 14 -11.10 14.24 -1.52
N MET A 15 -10.56 13.29 -0.76
CA MET A 15 -9.35 13.48 0.02
C MET A 15 -8.11 13.27 -0.83
N LYS A 16 -6.98 13.81 -0.38
CA LYS A 16 -5.68 13.55 -1.01
C LYS A 16 -5.41 12.03 -1.10
N PRO A 17 -4.98 11.51 -2.27
CA PRO A 17 -4.52 10.13 -2.42
C PRO A 17 -3.51 9.73 -1.33
N PRO A 18 -3.64 8.52 -0.76
CA PRO A 18 -2.74 8.07 0.30
C PRO A 18 -1.38 7.63 -0.24
N THR A 19 -0.36 7.81 0.60
CA THR A 19 0.93 7.10 0.46
C THR A 19 0.90 5.90 1.40
N ILE A 20 1.14 4.71 0.84
CA ILE A 20 1.06 3.43 1.52
C ILE A 20 2.46 2.87 1.64
N PHE A 21 2.85 2.53 2.86
CA PHE A 21 4.13 1.88 3.15
C PHE A 21 3.89 0.41 3.45
N VAL A 22 4.65 -0.46 2.78
CA VAL A 22 4.57 -1.91 2.97
C VAL A 22 5.98 -2.50 3.05
N PRO A 23 6.19 -3.64 3.70
CA PRO A 23 7.44 -4.37 3.58
C PRO A 23 7.77 -4.65 2.11
N ARG A 24 9.03 -4.42 1.69
CA ARG A 24 9.48 -4.64 0.31
C ARG A 24 9.15 -6.05 -0.18
N SER A 25 9.21 -7.04 0.72
CA SER A 25 8.88 -8.45 0.45
C SER A 25 7.45 -8.67 -0.09
N ILE A 26 6.50 -7.80 0.22
CA ILE A 26 5.10 -7.93 -0.21
C ILE A 26 4.67 -6.87 -1.23
N LYS A 27 5.55 -5.94 -1.62
CA LYS A 27 5.22 -4.81 -2.51
C LYS A 27 4.55 -5.28 -3.81
N ASN A 28 5.13 -6.27 -4.49
CA ASN A 28 4.59 -6.81 -5.73
C ASN A 28 3.20 -7.45 -5.55
N SER A 29 2.98 -8.15 -4.43
CA SER A 29 1.67 -8.72 -4.12
C SER A 29 0.61 -7.64 -3.93
N VAL A 30 0.98 -6.50 -3.31
CA VAL A 30 0.10 -5.35 -3.13
C VAL A 30 -0.14 -4.62 -4.46
N GLU A 31 0.85 -4.51 -5.33
CA GLU A 31 0.67 -3.96 -6.70
C GLU A 31 -0.34 -4.79 -7.49
N LYS A 32 -0.21 -6.12 -7.48
CA LYS A 32 -1.18 -7.04 -8.12
C LYS A 32 -2.58 -6.91 -7.52
N LEU A 33 -2.69 -6.70 -6.21
CA LEU A 33 -3.99 -6.49 -5.56
C LEU A 33 -4.74 -5.29 -6.17
N PHE A 34 -4.04 -4.18 -6.45
CA PHE A 34 -4.65 -3.01 -7.09
C PHE A 34 -4.99 -3.23 -8.56
N VAL A 35 -4.17 -3.99 -9.30
CA VAL A 35 -4.48 -4.38 -10.68
C VAL A 35 -5.78 -5.18 -10.73
N VAL A 36 -5.89 -6.22 -9.91
CA VAL A 36 -7.11 -7.06 -9.86
C VAL A 36 -8.35 -6.25 -9.48
N HIS A 37 -8.24 -5.33 -8.50
CA HIS A 37 -9.39 -4.48 -8.15
C HIS A 37 -9.81 -3.59 -9.31
N ARG A 38 -8.85 -2.96 -10.01
CA ARG A 38 -9.14 -2.14 -11.20
C ARG A 38 -9.79 -2.97 -12.31
N GLU A 39 -9.33 -4.19 -12.56
CA GLU A 39 -9.94 -5.07 -13.57
C GLU A 39 -11.40 -5.38 -13.23
N MET A 40 -11.72 -5.53 -11.94
CA MET A 40 -13.06 -5.85 -11.47
C MET A 40 -14.03 -4.66 -11.48
N ASP A 41 -13.61 -3.48 -11.02
CA ASP A 41 -14.50 -2.33 -10.77
C ASP A 41 -14.20 -1.09 -11.62
N GLN A 42 -13.16 -1.14 -12.46
CA GLN A 42 -12.67 -0.05 -13.33
C GLN A 42 -12.23 1.22 -12.58
N SER A 43 -12.09 1.16 -11.25
CA SER A 43 -11.68 2.30 -10.44
C SER A 43 -10.18 2.56 -10.55
N GLU A 44 -9.80 3.84 -10.70
CA GLU A 44 -8.38 4.21 -10.79
C GLU A 44 -7.59 4.03 -9.48
N LEU A 45 -8.27 4.01 -8.33
CA LEU A 45 -7.70 3.88 -6.98
C LEU A 45 -6.33 4.58 -6.83
N LYS A 46 -6.29 5.91 -6.99
CA LYS A 46 -5.05 6.70 -6.95
C LYS A 46 -4.31 6.54 -5.62
N HIS A 47 -3.07 6.07 -5.65
CA HIS A 47 -2.23 5.88 -4.47
C HIS A 47 -0.73 5.91 -4.85
N THR A 48 0.13 6.09 -3.85
CA THR A 48 1.58 5.86 -3.97
C THR A 48 1.96 4.68 -3.09
N LEU A 49 2.65 3.67 -3.64
CA LEU A 49 3.09 2.50 -2.89
C LEU A 49 4.62 2.50 -2.72
N ILE A 50 5.08 2.53 -1.47
CA ILE A 50 6.49 2.54 -1.11
C ILE A 50 6.82 1.23 -0.38
N GLY A 51 7.81 0.51 -0.92
CA GLY A 51 8.38 -0.67 -0.26
C GLY A 51 9.46 -0.26 0.72
N LEU A 52 9.32 -0.65 1.98
CA LEU A 52 10.31 -0.44 3.03
C LEU A 52 11.10 -1.73 3.23
N ASP A 53 12.42 -1.60 3.29
CA ASP A 53 13.26 -2.68 3.77
C ASP A 53 12.99 -2.88 5.26
N ALA A 54 12.85 -4.13 5.69
CA ALA A 54 12.81 -4.43 7.11
C ALA A 54 14.16 -3.98 7.68
N GLY A 55 14.17 -2.84 8.36
CA GLY A 55 15.32 -2.46 9.16
C GLY A 55 15.56 -3.59 10.15
N LYS A 56 16.77 -4.16 10.17
CA LYS A 56 17.21 -4.85 11.38
C LYS A 56 16.94 -3.87 12.51
N ALA A 57 16.11 -4.25 13.48
CA ALA A 57 16.08 -3.55 14.75
C ALA A 57 17.53 -3.32 15.18
N PRO A 58 17.89 -2.16 15.75
CA PRO A 58 19.22 -1.97 16.29
C PRO A 58 19.49 -3.19 17.16
N ILE A 59 20.42 -4.04 16.74
CA ILE A 59 21.04 -4.99 17.63
C ILE A 59 21.59 -4.09 18.71
N SER A 60 20.92 -4.05 19.87
CA SER A 60 21.42 -3.38 21.05
C SER A 60 22.82 -3.92 21.25
N SER A 61 23.79 -3.12 20.83
CA SER A 61 25.19 -3.42 20.96
C SER A 61 25.46 -3.41 22.44
N GLN A 62 25.74 -4.60 22.95
CA GLN A 62 26.68 -4.89 24.03
C GLN A 62 26.37 -4.27 25.39
N SER A 63 26.33 -5.09 26.42
CA SER A 63 27.52 -5.46 27.21
C SER A 63 27.12 -6.35 28.38
#